data_AF-A0AAV5GIY1-F1
#
_entry.id   AF-A0AAV5GIY1-F1
#
_cell.length_a   1.000
_cell.length_b   1.000
_cell.length_c   1.000
_cell.angle_alpha   90.00
_cell.angle_beta   90.00
_cell.angle_gamma   90.00
#
_symmetry.space_group_name_H-M   'P 1'
#
loop_
_entity.id
_entity.type
_entity.pdbx_description
1 polymer ?
#
loop_
_entity_poly.entity_id
_entity_poly.type
_entity_poly.pdbx_seq_one_letter_code
_entity_poly.pdbx_strand_id
1 'polypeptide(L)'
;MRTSLAALSKASRAPLSSKQANKEFYKGTGSMPGLGPKRQGRHSPGSKAPYILMPERMRTFVVPTTLNASTLKPYVSKEVKVDPRATNWPMADTKPSFDSKRGGLFGPNGFDGHYYLQLAEAFKEQGTQGKA
;
A
#
# COMPACT_ATOMS: atom_id res chain seq x y z
N MET A 1 -36.57 34.30 -1.54
CA MET A 1 -35.44 34.64 -2.44
C MET A 1 -35.09 33.42 -3.30
N ARG A 2 -35.32 33.50 -4.62
CA ARG A 2 -34.86 32.50 -5.62
C ARG A 2 -33.97 33.18 -6.68
N THR A 3 -33.27 34.25 -6.31
CA THR A 3 -32.51 35.10 -7.23
C THR A 3 -31.35 34.35 -7.91
N SER A 4 -30.82 33.31 -7.26
CA SER A 4 -29.78 32.44 -7.81
C SER A 4 -30.27 31.51 -8.93
N LEU A 5 -31.54 31.11 -8.95
CA LEU A 5 -32.07 30.18 -9.96
C LEU A 5 -32.10 30.81 -11.36
N ALA A 6 -32.50 32.08 -11.48
CA ALA A 6 -32.45 32.80 -12.75
C ALA A 6 -31.01 33.05 -13.19
N ALA A 7 -30.12 33.47 -12.28
CA ALA A 7 -28.72 33.77 -12.56
C ALA A 7 -27.89 32.53 -12.95
N LEU A 8 -28.21 31.36 -12.37
CA LEU A 8 -27.52 30.08 -12.63
C LEU A 8 -28.30 29.19 -13.61
N SER A 9 -29.38 29.68 -14.22
CA SER A 9 -30.22 28.89 -15.14
C SER A 9 -29.47 28.30 -16.34
N LYS A 10 -28.36 28.94 -16.73
CA LYS A 10 -27.48 28.52 -17.83
C LYS A 10 -26.17 27.87 -17.35
N ALA A 11 -25.96 27.78 -16.04
CA ALA A 11 -24.76 27.15 -15.50
C ALA A 11 -24.83 25.63 -15.71
N SER A 12 -23.71 25.04 -16.10
CA SER A 12 -23.62 23.58 -16.21
C SER A 12 -23.84 22.92 -14.86
N ARG A 13 -24.56 21.79 -14.84
CA ARG A 13 -24.74 20.94 -13.65
C ARG A 13 -23.57 19.99 -13.41
N ALA A 14 -22.56 19.99 -14.29
CA ALA A 14 -21.35 19.20 -14.10
C ALA A 14 -20.57 19.67 -12.86
N PRO A 15 -19.79 18.78 -12.20
CA PRO A 15 -19.02 19.15 -11.03
C PRO A 15 -18.06 20.31 -11.30
N LEU A 16 -18.12 21.35 -10.46
CA LEU A 16 -17.25 22.52 -10.60
C LEU A 16 -15.79 22.14 -10.31
N SER A 17 -14.91 22.47 -11.24
CA SER A 17 -13.46 22.31 -11.17
C SER A 17 -12.76 23.67 -11.09
N SER A 18 -11.49 23.68 -10.70
CA SER A 18 -10.67 24.89 -10.63
C SER A 18 -10.49 25.60 -11.97
N LYS A 19 -10.76 24.91 -13.10
CA LYS A 19 -10.69 25.48 -14.45
C LYS A 19 -11.97 26.20 -14.88
N GLN A 20 -13.07 26.00 -14.16
CA GLN A 20 -14.39 26.52 -14.52
C GLN A 20 -14.81 27.72 -13.69
N ALA A 21 -14.16 27.94 -12.55
CA ALA A 21 -14.43 29.07 -11.67
C ALA A 21 -13.32 30.12 -11.76
N ASN A 22 -13.62 31.33 -11.31
CA ASN A 22 -12.70 32.47 -11.35
C ASN A 22 -12.09 32.73 -9.95
N LYS A 23 -11.69 33.98 -9.67
CA LYS A 23 -11.16 34.46 -8.39
C LYS A 23 -11.94 33.91 -7.18
N GLU A 24 -11.21 33.57 -6.12
CA GLU A 24 -11.71 33.01 -4.84
C GLU A 24 -12.23 31.57 -4.89
N PHE A 25 -12.16 30.88 -6.02
CA PHE A 25 -12.40 29.44 -6.07
C PHE A 25 -11.09 28.66 -6.23
N TYR A 26 -10.62 28.08 -5.13
CA TYR A 26 -9.50 27.14 -5.14
C TYR A 26 -9.96 25.72 -4.80
N LYS A 27 -9.64 24.77 -5.67
CA LYS A 27 -9.87 23.34 -5.43
C LYS A 27 -8.59 22.58 -5.78
N GLY A 28 -8.05 21.86 -4.81
CA GLY A 28 -6.89 21.00 -5.03
C GLY A 28 -7.22 19.81 -5.93
N THR A 29 -6.19 19.23 -6.55
CA THR A 29 -6.32 18.08 -7.47
C THR A 29 -6.51 16.74 -6.75
N GLY A 30 -6.67 16.76 -5.43
CA GLY A 30 -6.65 15.53 -4.64
C GLY A 30 -5.28 14.85 -4.69
N SER A 31 -4.19 15.63 -4.78
CA SER A 31 -2.80 15.16 -4.68
C SER A 31 -2.58 14.45 -3.35
N MET A 32 -3.02 13.21 -3.31
CA MET A 32 -2.93 12.26 -2.23
C MET A 32 -1.82 11.31 -2.68
N PRO A 33 -0.59 11.42 -2.14
CA PRO A 33 0.27 10.25 -2.18
C PRO A 33 -0.46 9.22 -1.33
N GLY A 34 -0.92 8.11 -1.92
CA GLY A 34 -1.79 7.11 -1.27
C GLY A 34 -1.25 6.48 0.02
N LEU A 35 -0.09 6.94 0.51
CA LEU A 35 0.67 6.41 1.63
C LEU A 35 1.20 7.53 2.59
N GLY A 36 0.71 8.78 2.54
CA GLY A 36 1.23 9.84 3.41
C GLY A 36 0.35 11.07 3.64
N PRO A 37 0.79 12.02 4.50
CA PRO A 37 0.06 13.24 4.80
C PRO A 37 -0.23 14.06 3.54
N LYS A 38 -1.46 14.57 3.42
CA LYS A 38 -1.90 15.36 2.24
C LYS A 38 -1.19 16.71 2.10
N ARG A 39 -0.63 17.25 3.19
CA ARG A 39 0.00 18.57 3.24
C ARG A 39 1.50 18.42 3.45
N GLN A 40 2.32 18.91 2.52
CA GLN A 40 3.79 18.85 2.58
C GLN A 40 4.40 20.02 3.38
N GLY A 41 3.56 20.91 3.88
CA GLY A 41 4.00 22.16 4.50
C GLY A 41 2.85 22.92 5.16
N ARG A 42 3.09 24.20 5.43
CA ARG A 42 2.12 25.13 6.03
C ARG A 42 2.29 26.55 5.48
N HIS A 43 1.22 27.33 5.44
CA HIS A 43 1.32 28.76 5.16
C HIS A 43 1.83 29.51 6.40
N SER A 44 2.68 30.52 6.19
CA SER A 44 3.14 31.41 7.27
C SER A 44 1.98 32.31 7.76
N PRO A 45 1.72 32.38 9.08
CA PRO A 45 0.59 33.14 9.62
C PRO A 45 0.77 34.68 9.61
N GLY A 46 1.96 35.21 9.29
CA GLY A 46 2.28 36.63 9.50
C GLY A 46 3.04 37.35 8.38
N SER A 47 3.09 36.80 7.16
CA SER A 47 3.77 37.45 6.02
C SER A 47 2.90 37.37 4.76
N LYS A 48 3.38 37.92 3.63
CA LYS A 48 2.75 37.88 2.27
C LYS A 48 2.60 36.45 1.71
N ALA A 49 1.99 35.57 2.50
CA ALA A 49 1.67 34.16 2.25
C ALA A 49 2.78 33.25 1.69
N PRO A 50 4.05 33.28 2.16
CA PRO A 50 5.00 32.24 1.80
C PRO A 50 4.56 30.87 2.33
N TYR A 51 4.70 29.85 1.50
CA TYR A 51 4.47 28.46 1.86
C TYR A 51 5.76 27.84 2.38
N ILE A 52 5.74 27.33 3.61
CA ILE A 52 6.89 26.71 4.27
C ILE A 52 6.84 25.21 4.01
N LEU A 53 7.85 24.70 3.32
CA LEU A 53 8.05 23.27 3.08
C LEU A 53 8.58 22.59 4.35
N MET A 54 8.00 21.45 4.70
CA MET A 54 8.34 20.67 5.90
C MET A 54 8.84 19.29 5.48
N PRO A 55 10.16 19.03 5.54
CA PRO A 55 10.74 17.74 5.12
C PRO A 55 10.11 16.52 5.81
N GLU A 56 9.71 16.64 7.08
CA GLU A 56 9.08 15.51 7.81
C GLU A 56 7.72 15.10 7.23
N ARG A 57 7.06 16.00 6.49
CA ARG A 57 5.78 15.74 5.81
C ARG A 57 5.95 15.31 4.37
N MET A 58 7.19 15.35 3.86
CA MET A 58 7.50 14.91 2.51
C MET A 58 7.72 13.39 2.50
N ARG A 59 7.23 12.75 1.44
CA ARG A 59 7.47 11.33 1.23
C ARG A 59 8.93 11.10 0.82
N THR A 60 9.51 10.03 1.36
CA THR A 60 10.82 9.55 0.94
C THR A 60 10.65 8.17 0.33
N PHE A 61 11.21 7.97 -0.86
CA PHE A 61 11.25 6.66 -1.48
C PHE A 61 12.60 6.03 -1.17
N VAL A 62 12.60 4.96 -0.39
CA VAL A 62 13.81 4.22 -0.04
C VAL A 62 14.07 3.22 -1.17
N VAL A 63 15.15 3.43 -1.92
CA VAL A 63 15.59 2.54 -2.98
C VAL A 63 16.77 1.71 -2.46
N PRO A 64 16.67 0.37 -2.41
CA PRO A 64 17.77 -0.47 -1.95
C PRO A 64 18.94 -0.43 -2.94
N THR A 65 20.17 -0.35 -2.43
CA THR A 65 21.39 -0.31 -3.25
C THR A 65 21.71 -1.66 -3.91
N THR A 66 21.22 -2.76 -3.32
CA THR A 66 21.46 -4.13 -3.78
C THR A 66 20.56 -4.58 -4.92
N LEU A 67 19.69 -3.69 -5.44
CA LEU A 67 18.73 -4.06 -6.48
C LEU A 67 19.42 -4.54 -7.77
N ASN A 68 20.58 -3.99 -8.12
CA ASN A 68 21.34 -4.37 -9.31
C ASN A 68 21.96 -5.77 -9.21
N ALA A 69 22.20 -6.26 -7.99
CA ALA A 69 22.76 -7.59 -7.74
C ALA A 69 21.67 -8.67 -7.54
N SER A 70 20.39 -8.27 -7.50
CA SER A 70 19.29 -9.21 -7.31
C SER A 70 19.14 -10.14 -8.52
N THR A 71 19.15 -11.45 -8.26
CA THR A 71 18.86 -12.47 -9.27
C THR A 71 17.36 -12.60 -9.58
N LEU A 72 16.51 -12.12 -8.67
CA LEU A 72 15.05 -12.18 -8.81
C LEU A 72 14.56 -11.24 -9.90
N LYS A 73 13.66 -11.77 -10.75
CA LYS A 73 13.00 -11.04 -11.84
C LYS A 73 11.50 -10.88 -11.55
N PRO A 74 10.82 -9.89 -12.16
CA PRO A 74 9.39 -9.69 -11.98
C PRO A 74 8.51 -10.86 -12.46
N TYR A 75 9.05 -11.70 -13.36
CA TYR A 75 8.34 -12.83 -13.95
C TYR A 75 9.07 -14.15 -13.65
N VAL A 76 8.28 -15.22 -13.55
CA VAL A 76 8.75 -16.60 -13.34
C VAL A 76 8.66 -17.37 -14.66
N SER A 77 9.54 -18.35 -14.86
CA SER A 77 9.47 -19.24 -16.04
C SER A 77 8.18 -20.07 -16.05
N LYS A 78 7.59 -20.25 -17.23
CA LYS A 78 6.39 -21.08 -17.44
C LYS A 78 6.66 -22.58 -17.26
N GLU A 79 7.92 -22.98 -17.40
CA GLU A 79 8.31 -24.39 -17.34
C GLU A 79 8.42 -24.90 -15.89
N VAL A 80 8.52 -23.99 -14.92
CA VAL A 80 8.61 -24.34 -13.50
C VAL A 80 7.23 -24.75 -13.01
N LYS A 81 7.05 -26.05 -12.79
CA LYS A 81 5.88 -26.60 -12.10
C LYS A 81 6.05 -26.36 -10.60
N VAL A 82 5.18 -25.53 -10.03
CA VAL A 82 5.14 -25.32 -8.59
C VAL A 82 4.26 -26.41 -7.99
N ASP A 83 4.88 -27.36 -7.28
CA ASP A 83 4.14 -28.27 -6.41
C ASP A 83 4.01 -27.63 -5.03
N PRO A 84 2.79 -27.29 -4.56
CA PRO A 84 2.59 -26.74 -3.22
C PRO A 84 3.11 -27.67 -2.12
N ARG A 85 3.21 -28.98 -2.40
CA ARG A 85 3.66 -30.01 -1.44
C ARG A 85 5.18 -30.18 -1.39
N ALA A 86 5.92 -29.63 -2.35
CA ALA A 86 7.38 -29.74 -2.40
C ALA A 86 8.10 -28.67 -1.56
N THR A 87 7.37 -27.91 -0.75
CA THR A 87 7.98 -26.90 0.12
C THR A 87 8.55 -27.58 1.38
N ASN A 88 9.80 -27.27 1.73
CA ASN A 88 10.44 -27.72 2.99
C ASN A 88 9.89 -26.99 4.23
N TRP A 89 8.72 -26.38 4.11
CA TRP A 89 8.13 -25.53 5.13
C TRP A 89 7.10 -26.36 5.88
N PRO A 90 7.08 -26.32 7.22
CA PRO A 90 6.10 -27.07 7.98
C PRO A 90 4.69 -26.57 7.61
N MET A 91 3.75 -27.51 7.54
CA MET A 91 2.35 -27.16 7.39
C MET A 91 1.82 -26.61 8.71
N ALA A 92 0.97 -25.58 8.64
CA ALA A 92 0.39 -24.99 9.84
C ALA A 92 -0.43 -26.02 10.63
N ASP A 93 -0.17 -26.13 11.94
CA ASP A 93 -0.85 -27.10 12.82
C ASP A 93 -2.36 -26.83 12.92
N THR A 94 -2.77 -25.58 12.71
CA THR A 94 -4.16 -25.14 12.70
C THR A 94 -4.97 -25.62 11.49
N LYS A 95 -4.33 -26.29 10.51
CA LYS A 95 -4.98 -26.74 9.27
C LYS A 95 -5.37 -28.23 9.35
N PRO A 96 -6.66 -28.57 9.17
CA PRO A 96 -7.15 -29.94 9.37
C PRO A 96 -6.89 -30.91 8.20
N SER A 97 -6.53 -30.45 7.00
CA SER A 97 -6.20 -31.31 5.84
C SER A 97 -5.77 -30.48 4.61
N PHE A 98 -4.92 -31.06 3.76
CA PHE A 98 -4.50 -30.53 2.46
C PHE A 98 -5.64 -30.36 1.44
N ASP A 99 -6.75 -31.08 1.57
CA ASP A 99 -7.84 -31.13 0.58
C ASP A 99 -8.99 -30.13 0.86
N SER A 100 -8.86 -29.29 1.89
CA SER A 100 -9.94 -28.37 2.23
C SER A 100 -10.05 -27.24 1.19
N LYS A 101 -11.08 -27.32 0.33
CA LYS A 101 -11.46 -26.25 -0.62
C LYS A 101 -11.72 -24.88 0.03
N ARG A 102 -11.86 -24.83 1.36
CA ARG A 102 -12.17 -23.64 2.17
C ARG A 102 -11.10 -23.24 3.20
N GLY A 103 -9.94 -23.92 3.28
CA GLY A 103 -9.04 -23.75 4.43
C GLY A 103 -7.57 -24.12 4.24
N GLY A 104 -7.04 -24.04 3.01
CA GLY A 104 -5.62 -24.25 2.74
C GLY A 104 -4.73 -23.09 3.22
N LEU A 105 -3.50 -23.00 2.66
CA LEU A 105 -2.52 -21.95 2.96
C LEU A 105 -3.06 -20.51 2.84
N PHE A 106 -4.09 -20.29 2.00
CA PHE A 106 -4.71 -18.99 1.75
C PHE A 106 -6.11 -18.83 2.38
N GLY A 107 -6.49 -19.71 3.32
CA GLY A 107 -7.73 -19.57 4.08
C GLY A 107 -7.67 -18.41 5.10
N PRO A 108 -8.79 -18.05 5.76
CA PRO A 108 -8.82 -17.00 6.79
C PRO A 108 -7.87 -17.27 7.97
N ASN A 109 -7.55 -18.55 8.24
CA ASN A 109 -6.54 -18.98 9.22
C ASN A 109 -5.24 -19.45 8.55
N GLY A 110 -4.99 -19.01 7.31
CA GLY A 110 -3.90 -19.51 6.47
C GLY A 110 -2.53 -18.91 6.83
N PHE A 111 -2.53 -17.62 7.19
CA PHE A 111 -1.39 -16.81 7.61
C PHE A 111 -1.70 -16.13 8.96
N ASP A 112 -1.97 -16.93 9.98
CA ASP A 112 -2.24 -16.44 11.33
C ASP A 112 -0.95 -16.29 12.15
N GLY A 113 -1.04 -15.60 13.29
CA GLY A 113 0.09 -15.41 14.20
C GLY A 113 0.66 -16.74 14.73
N HIS A 114 -0.19 -17.74 14.94
CA HIS A 114 0.22 -19.07 15.38
C HIS A 114 1.14 -19.75 14.37
N TYR A 115 0.83 -19.68 13.07
CA TYR A 115 1.68 -20.24 12.03
C TYR A 115 3.04 -19.55 11.94
N TYR A 116 3.10 -18.22 12.15
CA TYR A 116 4.38 -17.52 12.19
C TYR A 116 5.26 -17.95 13.37
N LEU A 117 4.68 -18.24 14.54
CA LEU A 117 5.42 -18.77 15.68
C LEU A 117 5.95 -20.18 15.40
N GLN A 118 5.12 -21.06 14.82
CA GLN A 118 5.51 -22.40 14.40
C GLN A 118 6.68 -22.35 13.38
N LEU A 119 6.60 -21.47 12.38
CA LEU A 119 7.69 -21.27 11.41
C LEU A 119 8.98 -20.81 12.09
N ALA A 120 8.88 -19.89 13.06
CA ALA A 120 10.04 -19.40 13.79
C ALA A 120 10.72 -20.50 14.63
N GLU A 121 9.94 -21.41 15.22
CA GLU A 121 10.47 -22.58 15.94
C GLU A 121 11.16 -23.55 14.99
N ALA A 122 10.51 -23.89 13.86
CA ALA A 122 11.10 -24.77 12.85
C ALA A 122 12.43 -24.23 12.29
N PHE A 123 12.53 -22.90 12.05
CA PHE A 123 13.79 -22.29 11.60
C PHE A 123 14.89 -22.32 12.67
N LYS A 124 14.53 -22.21 13.97
CA LYS A 124 15.51 -22.36 15.07
C LYS A 124 16.07 -23.78 15.11
N GLU A 125 15.23 -24.79 14.94
CA GLU A 125 15.65 -26.19 14.93
C GLU A 125 16.58 -26.48 13.75
N GLN A 126 16.25 -26.00 12.54
CA GLN A 126 17.10 -26.15 11.36
C GLN A 126 18.46 -25.44 11.49
N GLY A 127 18.48 -24.24 12.08
CA GLY A 127 19.73 -23.50 12.32
C GLY A 127 20.64 -24.14 13.38
N THR A 128 20.08 -25.01 14.23
CA THR A 128 20.83 -25.74 15.27
C THR A 128 21.44 -27.03 14.72
N GLN A 129 20.76 -27.70 13.76
CA GLN A 129 21.28 -28.91 13.11
C GLN A 129 22.42 -28.66 12.10
N GLY A 130 22.60 -27.42 11.61
CA GLY A 130 23.71 -27.04 10.72
C GLY A 130 25.02 -26.64 11.42
N LYS A 131 25.14 -26.86 12.73
CA LYS A 131 26.31 -26.48 13.56
C LYS A 131 27.08 -27.69 14.15
N ALA A 132 26.98 -28.86 13.53
CA ALA A 132 27.77 -30.04 13.88
C ALA A 132 28.93 -30.25 12.89
#